data_AF-A0A5A9P451-F1
#
_entry.id   AF-A0A5A9P451-F1
#
_cell.length_a   1.000
_cell.length_b   1.000
_cell.length_c   1.000
_cell.angle_alpha   90.00
_cell.angle_beta   90.00
_cell.angle_gamma   90.00
#
_symmetry.space_group_name_H-M   'P 1'
#
loop_
_entity.id
_entity.type
_entity.pdbx_description
1 polymer ?
#
loop_
_entity_poly.entity_id
_entity_poly.type
_entity_poly.pdbx_seq_one_letter_code
_entity_poly.pdbx_strand_id
1 'polypeptide(L)'
;MTDREQVNQYEDEQRNSPTTSNTRDQPTYAVGYTQIPPNSSRHSELQRRKTGSFFKTWSRLTELFLWQQAIPSQHHPGVNARITENPEDRKRMQACLRRKRSKGESNKQRRNLIMHYLKAEILEEKLKQEEEDRKRQIDTDHRRVNLAFLNRLQISASDRVSEPMSNTLCEDNDELEDPASSPVTNPLQGHTEEEGCEQVGAVTKLLQNFPYYEQDMLEDILRQCNGDYKQAYELLNV
;
A
#
# COMPACT_ATOMS: atom_id res chain seq x y z
N MET A 1 -35.94 -62.12 -59.29
CA MET A 1 -35.61 -62.33 -57.87
C MET A 1 -34.08 -62.46 -57.84
N THR A 2 -33.37 -61.31 -57.89
CA THR A 2 -32.62 -60.68 -56.77
C THR A 2 -31.52 -61.62 -56.24
N ASP A 3 -30.22 -61.31 -56.23
CA ASP A 3 -29.48 -60.04 -56.10
C ASP A 3 -28.07 -60.15 -56.73
N ARG A 4 -27.51 -59.03 -57.20
CA ARG A 4 -26.08 -58.91 -57.53
C ARG A 4 -25.58 -57.46 -57.45
N GLU A 5 -24.55 -57.27 -56.62
CA GLU A 5 -23.43 -56.31 -56.62
C GLU A 5 -23.68 -54.83 -56.98
N GLN A 6 -23.21 -53.90 -56.12
CA GLN A 6 -22.06 -53.00 -56.36
C GLN A 6 -21.96 -51.92 -55.25
N VAL A 7 -20.85 -51.85 -54.50
CA VAL A 7 -19.62 -51.06 -54.70
C VAL A 7 -19.66 -49.69 -54.01
N ASN A 8 -18.72 -49.53 -53.08
CA ASN A 8 -18.28 -48.30 -52.42
C ASN A 8 -17.76 -47.27 -53.44
N GLN A 9 -18.09 -45.99 -53.23
CA GLN A 9 -17.20 -44.83 -53.39
C GLN A 9 -17.98 -43.56 -53.03
N TYR A 10 -17.41 -42.70 -52.20
CA TYR A 10 -17.17 -41.28 -52.47
C TYR A 10 -16.47 -40.68 -51.24
N GLU A 11 -15.19 -40.35 -51.41
CA GLU A 11 -14.50 -39.34 -50.63
C GLU A 11 -15.02 -37.96 -51.04
N ASP A 12 -15.04 -36.98 -50.12
CA ASP A 12 -14.69 -35.62 -50.52
C ASP A 12 -14.12 -34.81 -49.36
N GLU A 13 -13.00 -34.15 -49.68
CA GLU A 13 -12.18 -33.32 -48.83
C GLU A 13 -12.90 -31.99 -48.50
N GLN A 14 -12.79 -31.50 -47.26
CA GLN A 14 -12.66 -30.05 -47.03
C GLN A 14 -11.64 -29.76 -45.94
N ARG A 15 -10.42 -29.44 -46.40
CA ARG A 15 -9.58 -28.43 -45.76
C ARG A 15 -10.36 -27.14 -45.66
N ASN A 16 -10.37 -26.52 -44.47
CA ASN A 16 -10.24 -25.08 -44.28
C ASN A 16 -9.98 -24.82 -42.79
N SER A 17 -8.71 -24.64 -42.42
CA SER A 17 -8.39 -23.77 -41.29
C SER A 17 -8.53 -22.32 -41.77
N PRO A 18 -8.97 -21.40 -40.90
CA PRO A 18 -7.99 -20.42 -40.48
C PRO A 18 -8.06 -20.08 -38.99
N THR A 19 -6.86 -19.91 -38.43
CA THR A 19 -6.54 -18.79 -37.54
C THR A 19 -7.22 -18.78 -36.17
N THR A 20 -6.43 -19.15 -35.16
CA THR A 20 -6.61 -18.75 -33.76
C THR A 20 -6.43 -17.23 -33.64
N SER A 21 -7.45 -16.45 -34.04
CA SER A 21 -7.51 -15.04 -33.72
C SER A 21 -7.97 -14.89 -32.27
N ASN A 22 -7.06 -14.31 -31.48
CA ASN A 22 -7.28 -13.71 -30.16
C ASN A 22 -8.71 -13.16 -30.01
N THR A 23 -9.57 -13.91 -29.32
CA THR A 23 -10.91 -13.46 -28.92
C THR A 23 -10.81 -12.89 -27.51
N ARG A 24 -10.08 -11.78 -27.40
CA ARG A 24 -10.23 -10.85 -26.28
C ARG A 24 -11.38 -9.94 -26.69
N ASP A 25 -12.49 -10.00 -25.93
CA ASP A 25 -13.62 -9.04 -25.99
C ASP A 25 -14.83 -9.37 -26.90
N GLN A 26 -15.18 -10.64 -27.09
CA GLN A 26 -16.51 -11.02 -27.62
C GLN A 26 -17.31 -11.79 -26.55
N PRO A 27 -18.52 -11.34 -26.16
CA PRO A 27 -19.38 -12.10 -25.25
C PRO A 27 -19.83 -13.40 -25.94
N THR A 28 -19.51 -14.54 -25.32
CA THR A 28 -19.92 -15.86 -25.80
C THR A 28 -21.39 -16.09 -25.47
N TYR A 29 -22.23 -16.18 -26.49
CA TYR A 29 -23.64 -16.52 -26.33
C TYR A 29 -23.81 -18.04 -26.39
N ALA A 30 -23.87 -18.68 -25.22
CA ALA A 30 -24.35 -20.06 -25.10
C ALA A 30 -25.82 -20.02 -24.67
N VAL A 31 -26.71 -20.50 -25.55
CA VAL A 31 -28.09 -20.91 -25.21
C VAL A 31 -28.90 -19.86 -24.42
N GLY A 32 -29.18 -18.71 -25.05
CA GLY A 32 -30.25 -17.81 -24.63
C GLY A 32 -30.05 -17.01 -23.33
N TYR A 33 -28.96 -17.20 -22.59
CA TYR A 33 -28.62 -16.40 -21.41
C TYR A 33 -27.31 -15.67 -21.65
N THR A 34 -27.32 -14.34 -21.49
CA THR A 34 -26.10 -13.53 -21.49
C THR A 34 -25.27 -13.93 -20.27
N GLN A 35 -24.14 -14.61 -20.50
CA GLN A 35 -23.22 -14.99 -19.43
C GLN A 35 -22.58 -13.71 -18.86
N ILE A 36 -23.07 -13.24 -17.71
CA ILE A 36 -22.50 -12.09 -17.01
C ILE A 36 -21.16 -12.54 -16.41
N PRO A 37 -20.01 -12.00 -16.83
CA PRO A 37 -18.72 -12.40 -16.28
C PRO A 37 -18.65 -12.06 -14.79
N PRO A 38 -17.93 -12.86 -13.97
CA PRO A 38 -17.85 -12.69 -12.53
C PRO A 38 -17.38 -11.27 -12.15
N ASN A 39 -18.08 -10.69 -11.17
CA ASN A 39 -17.92 -9.30 -10.68
C ASN A 39 -16.48 -8.93 -10.25
N SER A 40 -15.62 -9.92 -10.01
CA SER A 40 -14.22 -9.72 -9.67
C SER A 40 -13.40 -9.01 -10.76
N SER A 41 -13.78 -9.11 -12.04
CA SER A 41 -13.05 -8.46 -13.14
C SER A 41 -13.26 -6.94 -13.17
N ARG A 42 -14.50 -6.47 -12.92
CA ARG A 42 -14.84 -5.04 -12.96
C ARG A 42 -14.16 -4.22 -11.85
N HIS A 43 -13.96 -4.81 -10.67
CA HIS A 43 -13.33 -4.11 -9.56
C HIS A 43 -11.81 -3.89 -9.79
N SER A 44 -11.12 -4.90 -10.33
CA SER A 44 -9.71 -4.80 -10.73
C SER A 44 -9.49 -3.80 -11.86
N GLU A 45 -10.40 -3.75 -12.85
CA GLU A 45 -10.30 -2.83 -13.98
C GLU A 45 -10.57 -1.37 -13.57
N LEU A 46 -11.51 -1.15 -12.64
CA LEU A 46 -11.78 0.16 -12.08
C LEU A 46 -10.60 0.68 -11.22
N GLN A 47 -9.93 -0.20 -10.48
CA GLN A 47 -8.72 0.15 -9.72
C GLN A 47 -7.54 0.51 -10.64
N ARG A 48 -7.30 -0.25 -11.73
CA ARG A 48 -6.24 0.10 -12.71
C ARG A 48 -6.50 1.42 -13.42
N ARG A 49 -7.77 1.77 -13.69
CA ARG A 49 -8.12 3.05 -14.32
C ARG A 49 -7.91 4.25 -13.39
N LYS A 50 -8.13 4.11 -12.08
CA LYS A 50 -7.92 5.18 -11.10
C LYS A 50 -6.43 5.47 -10.85
N THR A 51 -5.60 4.44 -10.72
CA THR A 51 -4.16 4.60 -10.45
C THR A 51 -3.36 5.05 -11.66
N GLY A 52 -3.74 4.62 -12.88
CA GLY A 52 -3.02 4.97 -14.10
C GLY A 52 -3.26 6.39 -14.62
N SER A 53 -4.42 7.00 -14.32
CA SER A 53 -4.75 8.36 -14.78
C SER A 53 -4.08 9.43 -13.91
N PHE A 54 -4.10 9.24 -12.58
CA PHE A 54 -3.53 10.20 -11.62
C PHE A 54 -2.01 10.35 -11.79
N PHE A 55 -1.29 9.24 -12.01
CA PHE A 55 0.16 9.28 -12.18
C PHE A 55 0.58 9.95 -13.51
N LYS A 56 -0.20 9.78 -14.58
CA LYS A 56 0.07 10.39 -15.90
C LYS A 56 -0.23 11.88 -15.93
N THR A 57 -1.29 12.35 -15.26
CA THR A 57 -1.55 13.79 -15.10
C THR A 57 -0.52 14.44 -14.19
N TRP A 58 -0.07 13.75 -13.14
CA TRP A 58 0.99 14.26 -12.26
C TRP A 58 2.34 14.39 -12.96
N SER A 59 2.76 13.41 -13.76
CA SER A 59 4.04 13.48 -14.48
C SER A 59 4.14 14.66 -15.46
N ARG A 60 3.01 15.07 -16.06
CA ARG A 60 2.95 16.26 -16.93
C ARG A 60 3.01 17.59 -16.14
N LEU A 61 2.46 17.62 -14.93
CA LEU A 61 2.47 18.81 -14.09
C LEU A 61 3.86 19.07 -13.48
N THR A 62 4.63 18.03 -13.17
CA THR A 62 6.02 18.16 -12.72
C THR A 62 6.97 18.62 -13.84
N GLU A 63 6.77 18.19 -15.09
CA GLU A 63 7.59 18.66 -16.23
C GLU A 63 7.39 20.16 -16.53
N LEU A 64 6.15 20.66 -16.47
CA LEU A 64 5.86 22.10 -16.65
C LEU A 64 6.48 22.96 -15.53
N PHE A 65 6.53 22.44 -14.30
CA PHE A 65 7.13 23.14 -13.17
C PHE A 65 8.67 23.25 -13.26
N LEU A 66 9.32 22.27 -13.89
CA LEU A 66 10.78 22.27 -14.12
C LEU A 66 11.18 23.19 -15.28
N TRP A 67 10.37 23.29 -16.35
CA TRP A 67 10.64 24.18 -17.47
C TRP A 67 10.52 25.68 -17.14
N GLN A 68 9.67 26.06 -16.20
CA GLN A 68 9.50 27.47 -15.79
C GLN A 68 10.75 28.05 -15.08
N GLN A 69 11.66 27.20 -14.58
CA GLN A 69 12.92 27.62 -13.93
C GLN A 69 14.09 27.79 -14.91
N ALA A 70 13.93 27.44 -16.19
CA ALA A 70 14.99 27.41 -17.18
C ALA A 70 15.01 28.60 -18.16
N ILE A 71 14.37 29.73 -17.83
CA ILE A 71 14.47 30.95 -18.65
C ILE A 71 15.61 31.83 -18.12
N PRO A 72 16.81 31.83 -18.74
CA PRO A 72 17.81 32.84 -18.47
C PRO A 72 17.31 34.20 -18.97
N SER A 73 17.16 35.14 -18.04
CA SER A 73 16.91 36.54 -18.34
C SER A 73 18.10 37.10 -19.12
N GLN A 74 17.93 37.29 -20.42
CA GLN A 74 18.92 38.02 -21.23
C GLN A 74 18.80 39.52 -20.94
N HIS A 75 19.80 40.08 -20.28
CA HIS A 75 19.98 41.51 -20.09
C HIS A 75 20.87 42.06 -21.22
N HIS A 76 20.36 43.04 -21.96
CA HIS A 76 21.16 43.88 -22.87
C HIS A 76 22.02 44.87 -22.08
N PRO A 77 23.28 45.14 -22.47
CA PRO A 77 24.07 46.22 -21.90
C PRO A 77 23.94 47.49 -22.73
N GLY A 78 23.77 48.63 -22.06
CA GLY A 78 24.10 49.93 -22.63
C GLY A 78 23.10 51.02 -22.26
N VAL A 79 23.41 51.80 -21.22
CA VAL A 79 23.69 53.25 -21.30
C VAL A 79 24.48 53.62 -20.04
N ASN A 80 25.70 54.16 -20.20
CA ASN A 80 26.50 54.65 -19.06
C ASN A 80 25.98 56.02 -18.61
N ALA A 81 24.98 56.03 -17.73
CA ALA A 81 24.63 57.21 -16.96
C ALA A 81 25.54 57.28 -15.74
N ARG A 82 26.45 58.28 -15.69
CA ARG A 82 27.13 58.68 -14.46
C ARG A 82 26.10 59.33 -13.54
N ILE A 83 25.33 58.49 -12.85
CA ILE A 83 24.45 58.93 -11.77
C ILE A 83 25.35 59.10 -10.55
N THR A 84 25.46 60.33 -10.06
CA THR A 84 25.89 60.60 -8.70
C THR A 84 24.88 59.94 -7.77
N GLU A 85 25.14 58.68 -7.40
CA GLU A 85 24.26 57.92 -6.52
C GLU A 85 24.17 58.63 -5.17
N ASN A 86 22.97 59.13 -4.86
CA ASN A 86 22.68 59.67 -3.56
C ASN A 86 22.94 58.56 -2.52
N PRO A 87 23.71 58.82 -1.45
CA PRO A 87 23.99 57.82 -0.41
C PRO A 87 22.73 57.20 0.20
N GLU A 88 21.60 57.93 0.19
CA GLU A 88 20.30 57.40 0.63
C GLU A 88 19.73 56.34 -0.33
N ASP A 89 19.91 56.50 -1.64
CA ASP A 89 19.45 55.50 -2.62
C ASP A 89 20.28 54.21 -2.53
N ARG A 90 21.59 54.34 -2.24
CA ARG A 90 22.46 53.18 -1.99
C ARG A 90 22.02 52.41 -0.74
N LYS A 91 21.64 53.10 0.35
CA LYS A 91 21.08 52.47 1.56
C LYS A 91 19.76 51.76 1.27
N ARG A 92 18.85 52.41 0.53
CA ARG A 92 17.56 51.82 0.10
C ARG A 92 17.74 50.57 -0.75
N MET A 93 18.67 50.62 -1.70
CA MET A 93 19.03 49.49 -2.55
C MET A 93 19.59 48.32 -1.72
N GLN A 94 20.49 48.60 -0.76
CA GLN A 94 21.05 47.58 0.12
C GLN A 94 19.98 46.96 1.03
N ALA A 95 19.07 47.75 1.58
CA ALA A 95 17.93 47.26 2.37
C ALA A 95 16.98 46.38 1.53
N CYS A 96 16.70 46.78 0.28
CA CYS A 96 15.91 45.98 -0.66
C CYS A 96 16.56 44.62 -0.94
N LEU A 97 17.88 44.58 -1.13
CA LEU A 97 18.63 43.33 -1.33
C LEU A 97 18.57 42.41 -0.09
N ARG A 98 18.75 42.97 1.11
CA ARG A 98 18.60 42.20 2.37
C ARG A 98 17.19 41.63 2.52
N ARG A 99 16.16 42.43 2.22
CA ARG A 99 14.75 42.00 2.24
C ARG A 99 14.47 40.92 1.20
N LYS A 100 15.06 41.00 0.00
CA LYS A 100 14.94 39.95 -1.04
C LYS A 100 15.58 38.62 -0.60
N ARG A 101 16.77 38.66 0.02
CA ARG A 101 17.44 37.45 0.54
C ARG A 101 16.62 36.77 1.64
N SER A 102 16.19 37.54 2.64
CA SER A 102 15.36 37.03 3.73
C SER A 102 14.01 36.45 3.25
N LYS A 103 13.34 37.11 2.29
CA LYS A 103 12.12 36.56 1.67
C LYS A 103 12.38 35.27 0.88
N GLY A 104 13.53 35.17 0.21
CA GLY A 104 13.92 33.98 -0.54
C GLY A 104 14.13 32.76 0.35
N GLU A 105 14.81 32.94 1.49
CA GLU A 105 15.06 31.89 2.49
C GLU A 105 13.76 31.38 3.11
N SER A 106 12.87 32.28 3.53
CA SER A 106 11.55 31.91 4.06
C SER A 106 10.71 31.13 3.03
N ASN A 107 10.73 31.56 1.76
CA ASN A 107 10.01 30.84 0.70
C ASN A 107 10.61 29.45 0.43
N LYS A 108 11.94 29.33 0.50
CA LYS A 108 12.64 28.03 0.38
C LYS A 108 12.26 27.09 1.53
N GLN A 109 12.19 27.60 2.77
CA GLN A 109 11.74 26.82 3.93
C GLN A 109 10.30 26.35 3.77
N ARG A 110 9.38 27.24 3.35
CA ARG A 110 7.97 26.86 3.09
C ARG A 110 7.84 25.77 2.02
N ARG A 111 8.59 25.88 0.93
CA ARG A 111 8.60 24.86 -0.13
C ARG A 111 9.14 23.52 0.37
N ASN A 112 10.23 23.53 1.11
CA ASN A 112 10.80 22.32 1.70
C ASN A 112 9.80 21.66 2.64
N LEU A 113 9.16 22.44 3.53
CA LEU A 113 8.12 21.95 4.43
C LEU A 113 6.95 21.29 3.68
N ILE A 114 6.41 21.95 2.65
CA ILE A 114 5.33 21.38 1.80
C ILE A 114 5.79 20.07 1.16
N MET A 115 7.02 20.01 0.64
CA MET A 115 7.56 18.79 0.03
C MET A 115 7.66 17.64 1.03
N HIS A 116 8.06 17.91 2.27
CA HIS A 116 8.10 16.90 3.32
C HIS A 116 6.71 16.37 3.66
N TYR A 117 5.71 17.24 3.80
CA TYR A 117 4.33 16.82 4.05
C TYR A 117 3.77 15.95 2.91
N LEU A 118 3.93 16.38 1.66
CA LEU A 118 3.48 15.60 0.51
C LEU A 118 4.17 14.24 0.43
N LYS A 119 5.46 14.18 0.75
CA LYS A 119 6.20 12.90 0.78
C LYS A 119 5.67 11.97 1.88
N ALA A 120 5.38 12.51 3.07
CA ALA A 120 4.83 11.74 4.18
C ALA A 120 3.42 11.19 3.82
N GLU A 121 2.55 12.04 3.27
CA GLU A 121 1.20 11.66 2.86
C GLU A 121 1.22 10.54 1.80
N ILE A 122 2.10 10.64 0.80
CA ILE A 122 2.25 9.60 -0.23
C ILE A 122 2.74 8.26 0.38
N LEU A 123 3.63 8.31 1.37
CA LEU A 123 4.13 7.11 2.03
C LEU A 123 3.02 6.46 2.89
N GLU A 124 2.26 7.27 3.62
CA GLU A 124 1.13 6.82 4.43
C GLU A 124 0.05 6.15 3.58
N GLU A 125 -0.33 6.77 2.45
CA GLU A 125 -1.33 6.20 1.53
C GLU A 125 -0.87 4.86 0.95
N LYS A 126 0.42 4.73 0.61
CA LYS A 126 1.00 3.47 0.12
C LYS A 126 0.95 2.37 1.17
N LEU A 127 1.35 2.65 2.41
CA LEU A 127 1.31 1.67 3.50
C LEU A 127 -0.12 1.23 3.78
N LYS A 128 -1.07 2.18 3.78
CA LYS A 128 -2.49 1.87 3.95
C LYS A 128 -3.03 0.96 2.85
N GLN A 129 -2.63 1.20 1.60
CA GLN A 129 -3.04 0.38 0.46
C GLN A 129 -2.48 -1.05 0.55
N GLU A 130 -1.20 -1.18 0.90
CA GLU A 130 -0.53 -2.48 1.10
C GLU A 130 -1.19 -3.30 2.21
N GLU A 131 -1.49 -2.66 3.34
CA GLU A 131 -2.17 -3.31 4.46
C GLU A 131 -3.58 -3.78 4.09
N GLU A 132 -4.31 -2.97 3.31
CA GLU A 132 -5.63 -3.36 2.83
C GLU A 132 -5.56 -4.55 1.85
N ASP A 133 -4.54 -4.58 0.98
CA ASP A 133 -4.29 -5.69 0.06
C ASP A 133 -3.90 -6.98 0.81
N ARG A 134 -3.06 -6.86 1.84
CA ARG A 134 -2.71 -7.97 2.75
C ARG A 134 -3.97 -8.53 3.42
N LYS A 135 -4.84 -7.67 3.93
CA LYS A 135 -6.11 -8.08 4.55
C LYS A 135 -7.03 -8.79 3.55
N ARG A 136 -7.19 -8.24 2.35
CA ARG A 136 -7.97 -8.86 1.27
C ARG A 136 -7.46 -10.25 0.90
N GLN A 137 -6.14 -10.43 0.87
CA GLN A 137 -5.51 -11.70 0.58
C GLN A 137 -5.83 -12.74 1.65
N ILE A 138 -5.64 -12.38 2.92
CA ILE A 138 -5.97 -13.25 4.07
C ILE A 138 -7.44 -13.64 4.05
N ASP A 139 -8.36 -12.70 3.83
CA ASP A 139 -9.79 -12.98 3.77
C ASP A 139 -10.13 -13.96 2.63
N THR A 140 -9.42 -13.86 1.51
CA THR A 140 -9.60 -14.76 0.36
C THR A 140 -9.05 -16.16 0.66
N ASP A 141 -7.90 -16.25 1.31
CA ASP A 141 -7.31 -17.51 1.73
C ASP A 141 -8.17 -18.20 2.79
N HIS A 142 -8.70 -17.46 3.77
CA HIS A 142 -9.66 -17.96 4.75
C HIS A 142 -10.90 -18.55 4.08
N ARG A 143 -11.50 -17.84 3.11
CA ARG A 143 -12.63 -18.36 2.33
C ARG A 143 -12.27 -19.64 1.58
N ARG A 144 -11.11 -19.68 0.94
CA ARG A 144 -10.65 -20.85 0.18
C ARG A 144 -10.45 -22.06 1.08
N VAL A 145 -9.79 -21.89 2.23
CA VAL A 145 -9.56 -22.96 3.20
C VAL A 145 -10.89 -23.46 3.78
N ASN A 146 -11.81 -22.56 4.13
CA ASN A 146 -13.13 -22.94 4.63
C ASN A 146 -13.92 -23.73 3.59
N LEU A 147 -13.92 -23.31 2.33
CA LEU A 147 -14.58 -24.04 1.24
C LEU A 147 -13.95 -25.42 1.01
N ALA A 148 -12.62 -25.51 1.03
CA ALA A 148 -11.91 -26.78 0.90
C ALA A 148 -12.23 -27.73 2.06
N PHE A 149 -12.32 -27.21 3.29
CA PHE A 149 -12.72 -27.98 4.46
C PHE A 149 -14.15 -28.53 4.34
N LEU A 150 -15.12 -27.68 3.98
CA LEU A 150 -16.51 -28.11 3.78
C LEU A 150 -16.66 -29.15 2.66
N ASN A 151 -15.91 -29.00 1.57
CA ASN A 151 -15.91 -29.97 0.47
C ASN A 151 -15.42 -31.36 0.95
N ARG A 152 -14.34 -31.42 1.74
CA ARG A 152 -13.85 -32.68 2.34
C ARG A 152 -14.87 -33.33 3.26
N LEU A 153 -15.60 -32.54 4.04
CA LEU A 153 -16.69 -33.05 4.87
C LEU A 153 -17.85 -33.61 4.03
N GLN A 154 -18.20 -32.96 2.93
CA GLN A 154 -19.26 -33.42 2.05
C GLN A 154 -18.90 -34.73 1.34
N ILE A 155 -17.67 -34.87 0.86
CA ILE A 155 -17.18 -36.11 0.23
C ILE A 155 -17.18 -37.26 1.26
N SER A 156 -16.63 -37.03 2.45
CA SER A 156 -16.59 -38.05 3.51
C SER A 156 -17.96 -38.42 4.09
N ALA A 157 -18.94 -37.53 4.03
CA ALA A 157 -20.33 -37.83 4.38
C ALA A 157 -21.05 -38.64 3.28
N SER A 158 -20.71 -38.40 2.00
CA SER A 158 -21.30 -39.12 0.87
C SER A 158 -20.76 -40.53 0.69
N ASP A 159 -19.48 -40.77 1.00
CA ASP A 159 -18.84 -42.09 0.87
C ASP A 159 -19.34 -43.13 1.91
N ARG A 160 -20.10 -42.70 2.92
CA ARG A 160 -20.65 -43.62 3.93
C ARG A 160 -21.97 -44.30 3.52
N VAL A 161 -22.45 -44.12 2.29
CA VAL A 161 -23.76 -44.65 1.85
C VAL A 161 -23.63 -45.84 0.88
N SER A 162 -22.43 -46.29 0.52
CA SER A 162 -22.26 -47.55 -0.26
C SER A 162 -20.93 -48.25 0.03
N GLU A 163 -20.83 -48.94 1.16
CA GLU A 163 -20.30 -50.31 1.23
C GLU A 163 -20.57 -50.95 2.61
N PRO A 164 -20.83 -52.27 2.68
CA PRO A 164 -21.12 -52.98 3.90
C PRO A 164 -19.85 -53.23 4.71
N MET A 165 -20.03 -53.31 6.04
CA MET A 165 -19.00 -53.60 7.03
C MET A 165 -18.13 -54.80 6.65
N SER A 166 -16.82 -54.59 6.56
CA SER A 166 -15.82 -55.59 6.91
C SER A 166 -14.96 -55.04 8.03
N ASN A 167 -15.34 -55.44 9.24
CA ASN A 167 -14.53 -55.30 10.45
C ASN A 167 -13.21 -56.04 10.25
N THR A 168 -12.09 -55.35 10.37
CA THR A 168 -10.82 -55.99 10.75
C THR A 168 -10.29 -55.27 11.97
N LEU A 169 -10.52 -55.95 13.08
CA LEU A 169 -10.03 -55.73 14.42
C LEU A 169 -8.51 -55.98 14.42
N CYS A 170 -7.73 -54.98 14.83
CA CYS A 170 -6.40 -55.18 15.41
C CYS A 170 -6.31 -54.23 16.60
N GLU A 171 -6.72 -54.75 17.76
CA GLU A 171 -6.20 -54.34 19.06
C GLU A 171 -4.77 -54.88 19.21
N ASP A 172 -3.85 -54.01 19.66
CA ASP A 172 -2.67 -54.27 20.50
C ASP A 172 -2.27 -52.86 21.01
N ASN A 173 -2.59 -52.45 22.25
CA ASN A 173 -1.77 -52.55 23.48
C ASN A 173 -0.28 -52.25 23.24
N ASP A 174 0.45 -51.36 23.91
CA ASP A 174 0.37 -50.60 25.17
C ASP A 174 1.09 -49.24 24.89
N GLU A 175 1.02 -48.13 25.64
CA GLU A 175 1.58 -47.96 26.97
C GLU A 175 1.42 -46.48 27.38
N LEU A 176 0.88 -46.28 28.58
CA LEU A 176 0.75 -45.01 29.29
C LEU A 176 2.09 -44.64 29.93
N GLU A 177 2.61 -43.44 29.66
CA GLU A 177 3.52 -42.74 30.58
C GLU A 177 3.13 -41.26 30.68
N ASP A 178 2.59 -40.88 31.84
CA ASP A 178 2.64 -39.56 32.47
C ASP A 178 2.77 -39.88 33.97
N PRO A 179 3.80 -39.42 34.74
CA PRO A 179 3.81 -38.05 35.24
C PRO A 179 5.21 -37.49 35.63
N ALA A 180 5.52 -36.25 35.26
CA ALA A 180 6.52 -35.47 36.01
C ALA A 180 6.17 -33.98 36.04
N SER A 181 5.42 -33.60 37.07
CA SER A 181 5.43 -32.24 37.62
C SER A 181 6.85 -31.83 38.02
N SER A 182 7.27 -30.62 37.67
CA SER A 182 7.62 -29.64 38.71
C SER A 182 7.67 -28.20 38.17
N PRO A 183 7.23 -27.20 38.97
CA PRO A 183 7.09 -25.81 38.56
C PRO A 183 8.29 -24.96 39.00
N VAL A 184 8.89 -24.17 38.09
CA VAL A 184 9.87 -23.14 38.46
C VAL A 184 9.73 -21.91 37.55
N THR A 185 9.06 -20.90 38.10
CA THR A 185 9.32 -19.44 37.99
C THR A 185 9.48 -18.77 36.61
N ASN A 186 8.41 -18.07 36.20
CA ASN A 186 8.36 -16.68 35.68
C ASN A 186 9.64 -15.80 35.85
N PRO A 187 9.73 -14.62 35.20
CA PRO A 187 9.63 -14.28 33.77
C PRO A 187 10.80 -13.33 33.37
N LEU A 188 11.42 -13.45 32.18
CA LEU A 188 12.41 -12.42 31.80
C LEU A 188 12.45 -12.12 30.30
N GLN A 189 11.88 -10.94 30.01
CA GLN A 189 12.31 -9.98 29.01
C GLN A 189 12.34 -10.46 27.56
N GLY A 190 11.18 -10.33 26.91
CA GLY A 190 11.15 -9.81 25.56
C GLY A 190 11.74 -8.40 25.59
N HIS A 191 12.98 -8.25 25.14
CA HIS A 191 13.51 -6.95 24.74
C HIS A 191 12.92 -6.62 23.38
N THR A 192 11.81 -5.91 23.44
CA THR A 192 11.17 -5.21 22.35
C THR A 192 12.12 -4.13 21.85
N GLU A 193 12.67 -4.27 20.64
CA GLU A 193 13.41 -3.22 19.95
C GLU A 193 12.47 -2.13 19.38
N GLU A 194 11.41 -1.76 20.12
CA GLU A 194 10.44 -0.71 19.72
C GLU A 194 10.28 0.41 20.76
N GLU A 195 11.18 0.54 21.73
CA GLU A 195 11.13 1.64 22.73
C GLU A 195 11.39 3.04 22.12
N GLY A 196 11.90 3.12 20.89
CA GLY A 196 12.13 4.38 20.19
C GLY A 196 10.87 5.02 19.60
N CYS A 197 9.83 4.24 19.28
CA CYS A 197 8.63 4.75 18.59
C CYS A 197 7.61 5.36 19.56
N GLU A 198 7.45 4.78 20.76
CA GLU A 198 6.52 5.30 21.75
C GLU A 198 6.98 6.63 22.35
N GLN A 199 8.30 6.80 22.54
CA GLN A 199 8.84 8.02 23.13
C GLN A 199 8.67 9.23 22.20
N VAL A 200 8.86 9.07 20.90
CA VAL A 200 8.58 10.12 19.90
C VAL A 200 7.07 10.44 19.88
N GLY A 201 6.22 9.43 20.04
CA GLY A 201 4.77 9.61 20.18
C GLY A 201 4.39 10.38 21.46
N ALA A 202 5.08 10.14 22.56
CA ALA A 202 4.84 10.80 23.84
C ALA A 202 5.23 12.29 23.81
N VAL A 203 6.38 12.63 23.22
CA VAL A 203 6.84 14.03 23.07
C VAL A 203 5.83 14.84 22.27
N THR A 204 5.31 14.27 21.18
CA THR A 204 4.32 14.94 20.32
C THR A 204 3.02 15.23 21.07
N LYS A 205 2.55 14.28 21.89
CA LYS A 205 1.35 14.46 22.74
C LYS A 205 1.57 15.51 23.83
N LEU A 206 2.76 15.57 24.44
CA LEU A 206 3.09 16.61 25.42
C LEU A 206 3.12 17.98 24.77
N LEU A 207 3.74 18.13 23.59
CA LEU A 207 3.82 19.39 22.87
C LEU A 207 2.44 19.93 22.46
N GLN A 208 1.48 19.05 22.17
CA GLN A 208 0.10 19.42 21.88
C GLN A 208 -0.64 19.99 23.10
N ASN A 209 -0.36 19.47 24.29
CA ASN A 209 -0.96 19.94 25.54
C ASN A 209 -0.22 21.13 26.15
N PHE A 210 1.09 21.23 25.88
CA PHE A 210 2.00 22.20 26.46
C PHE A 210 2.82 22.92 25.37
N PRO A 211 2.18 23.74 24.51
CA PRO A 211 2.85 24.38 23.36
C PRO A 211 3.91 25.42 23.73
N TYR A 212 3.98 25.81 25.00
CA TYR A 212 4.95 26.79 25.52
C TYR A 212 6.27 26.14 25.99
N TYR A 213 6.33 24.81 26.05
CA TYR A 213 7.54 24.08 26.46
C TYR A 213 8.40 23.76 25.24
N GLU A 214 9.71 23.87 25.41
CA GLU A 214 10.67 23.49 24.37
C GLU A 214 10.71 21.96 24.22
N GLN A 215 10.83 21.48 22.99
CA GLN A 215 10.83 20.05 22.68
C GLN A 215 11.94 19.31 23.45
N ASP A 216 13.14 19.88 23.51
CA ASP A 216 14.29 19.29 24.19
C ASP A 216 14.02 19.10 25.69
N MET A 217 13.31 20.04 26.32
CA MET A 217 12.92 19.94 27.73
C MET A 217 11.90 18.81 27.95
N LEU A 218 10.93 18.65 27.05
CA LEU A 218 9.94 17.57 27.12
C LEU A 218 10.58 16.20 26.90
N GLU A 219 11.57 16.09 26.03
CA GLU A 219 12.37 14.88 25.82
C GLU A 219 13.17 14.51 27.07
N ASP A 220 13.79 15.49 27.74
CA ASP A 220 14.54 15.25 28.97
C ASP A 220 13.64 14.83 30.14
N ILE A 221 12.44 15.41 30.25
CA ILE A 221 11.44 14.99 31.25
C ILE A 221 10.97 13.56 30.97
N LEU A 222 10.66 13.23 29.72
CA LEU A 222 10.28 11.86 29.35
C LEU A 222 11.43 10.87 29.60
N ARG A 223 12.67 11.27 29.38
CA ARG A 223 13.85 10.47 29.69
C ARG A 223 13.97 10.20 31.19
N GLN A 224 13.68 11.20 32.04
CA GLN A 224 13.63 11.04 33.49
C GLN A 224 12.47 10.15 33.96
N CYS A 225 11.35 10.15 33.23
CA CYS A 225 10.18 9.31 33.50
C CYS A 225 10.24 7.93 32.83
N ASN A 226 11.41 7.45 32.36
CA ASN A 226 11.55 6.19 31.63
C ASN A 226 10.58 6.03 30.44
N GLY A 227 10.25 7.12 29.77
CA GLY A 227 9.29 7.15 28.66
C GLY A 227 7.81 7.19 29.08
N ASP A 228 7.47 7.22 30.38
CA ASP A 228 6.08 7.27 30.83
C ASP A 228 5.46 8.66 30.63
N TYR A 229 4.55 8.73 29.64
CA TYR A 229 3.77 9.92 29.33
C TYR A 229 2.92 10.41 30.50
N LYS A 230 2.27 9.52 31.27
CA LYS A 230 1.35 9.94 32.34
C LYS A 230 2.12 10.61 33.48
N GLN A 231 3.25 10.02 33.86
CA GLN A 231 4.11 10.57 34.89
C GLN A 231 4.70 11.94 34.47
N ALA A 232 5.16 12.05 33.22
CA ALA A 232 5.62 13.33 32.67
C ALA A 232 4.51 14.40 32.62
N TYR A 233 3.28 14.00 32.29
CA TYR A 233 2.13 14.89 32.25
C TYR A 233 1.76 15.44 33.63
N GLU A 234 1.76 14.59 34.67
CA GLU A 234 1.51 15.01 36.05
C GLU A 234 2.56 16.00 36.57
N LEU A 235 3.83 15.83 36.19
CA LEU A 235 4.92 16.76 36.55
C LEU A 235 4.77 18.15 35.91
N LEU A 236 4.15 18.22 34.73
CA LEU A 236 3.98 19.46 33.97
C LEU A 236 2.68 20.20 34.29
N ASN A 237 1.70 19.54 34.91
CA ASN A 237 0.37 20.08 35.18
C ASN A 237 0.23 20.75 36.57
N VAL A 238 1.28 21.45 37.02
CA VAL A 238 1.37 22.10 38.34
C VAL A 238 0.93 23.57 38.29
#